data_AF-A0A9D5WFB7-F1
#
_entry.id   AF-A0A9D5WFB7-F1
#
_cell.length_a   1.000
_cell.length_b   1.000
_cell.length_c   1.000
_cell.angle_alpha   90.00
_cell.angle_beta   90.00
_cell.angle_gamma   90.00
#
_symmetry.space_group_name_H-M   'P 1'
#
loop_
_entity.id
_entity.type
_entity.pdbx_description
1 polymer ?
#
loop_
_entity_poly.entity_id
_entity_poly.type
_entity_poly.pdbx_seq_one_letter_code
_entity_poly.pdbx_strand_id
1 'polypeptide(L)' 'MIAKNFISLFEDSFRKHWDLPAMENYEGRAYTFGGMAEEIDCWHSFFAAQGLQRGEKVALMGKDSAEWG' A
#
# COMPACT_ATOMS: atom_id res chain seq x y z
N MET A 1 -21.05 2.75 11.47
CA MET A 1 -19.61 3.09 11.53
C MET A 1 -18.83 1.80 11.52
N ILE A 2 -17.82 1.66 10.65
CA ILE A 2 -16.90 0.52 10.72
C ILE A 2 -16.20 0.61 12.07
N ALA A 3 -16.28 -0.44 12.89
CA ALA A 3 -15.79 -0.44 14.27
C ALA A 3 -14.26 -0.34 14.38
N LYS A 4 -13.54 -0.55 13.27
CA LYS A 4 -12.09 -0.58 13.19
C LYS A 4 -11.60 0.39 12.12
N ASN A 5 -10.56 1.16 12.43
CA ASN A 5 -9.88 1.99 11.43
C ASN A 5 -9.36 1.08 10.30
N PHE A 6 -9.67 1.43 9.05
CA PHE A 6 -9.25 0.68 7.86
C PHE A 6 -7.72 0.48 7.84
N ILE A 7 -6.95 1.53 8.15
CA ILE A 7 -5.48 1.45 8.20
C ILE A 7 -5.03 0.40 9.23
N SER A 8 -5.62 0.38 10.43
CA SER A 8 -5.29 -0.59 11.46
C SER A 8 -5.64 -2.03 11.08
N LEU A 9 -6.66 -2.23 10.24
CA LEU A 9 -6.98 -3.56 9.71
C LEU A 9 -5.88 -4.07 8.78
N PHE A 10 -5.41 -3.21 7.86
CA PHE A 10 -4.32 -3.56 6.94
C PHE A 10 -3.01 -3.79 7.69
N GLU A 11 -2.67 -2.91 8.63
CA GLU A 11 -1.47 -3.04 9.45
C GLU A 11 -1.43 -4.40 10.18
N ASP A 12 -2.53 -4.79 10.82
CA ASP A 12 -2.64 -6.11 11.48
C ASP A 12 -2.46 -7.26 10.48
N SER A 13 -2.99 -7.12 9.26
CA SER A 13 -2.89 -8.14 8.21
C SER A 13 -1.46 -8.27 7.69
N PHE A 14 -0.79 -7.16 7.40
CA PHE A 14 0.60 -7.13 6.93
C PHE A 14 1.53 -7.80 7.94
N ARG A 15 1.39 -7.48 9.23
CA ARG A 15 2.20 -8.09 10.30
C ARG A 15 1.99 -9.59 10.44
N LYS A 16 0.75 -10.08 10.27
CA LYS A 16 0.41 -11.50 10.46
C LYS A 16 0.79 -12.38 9.28
N HIS A 17 0.78 -11.83 8.07
CA HIS A 17 0.88 -12.59 6.82
C HIS A 17 2.12 -12.24 6.00
N TRP A 18 3.14 -11.66 6.65
CA TRP A 18 4.32 -11.04 6.02
C TRP A 18 4.87 -11.79 4.79
N ASP A 19 5.16 -13.09 4.91
CA ASP A 19 5.76 -13.89 3.83
C ASP A 19 4.75 -14.52 2.87
N LEU A 20 3.45 -14.36 3.11
CA LEU A 20 2.40 -14.93 2.25
C LEU A 20 2.17 -14.07 1.00
N PRO A 21 1.74 -14.66 -0.12
CA PRO A 21 1.29 -13.91 -1.29
C PRO A 21 0.11 -13.00 -0.95
N ALA A 22 0.10 -11.78 -1.49
CA ALA A 22 -0.93 -10.78 -1.26
C ALA A 22 -1.61 -10.32 -2.55
N MET A 23 -0.84 -9.92 -3.55
CA MET A 23 -1.35 -9.39 -4.82
C MET A 23 -0.41 -9.77 -5.97
N GLU A 24 -0.96 -9.98 -7.15
CA GLU A 24 -0.20 -10.31 -8.35
C GLU A 24 -0.83 -9.60 -9.56
N ASN A 25 0.03 -9.08 -10.43
CA ASN A 25 -0.40 -8.57 -11.73
C ASN A 25 -0.54 -9.72 -12.72
N TYR A 26 -1.50 -9.63 -13.63
CA TYR A 26 -1.65 -10.62 -14.71
C TYR A 26 -0.36 -10.72 -15.54
N GLU A 27 0.22 -11.93 -15.62
CA GLU A 27 1.52 -12.20 -16.25
C GLU A 27 2.68 -11.32 -15.72
N GLY A 28 2.56 -10.84 -14.48
CA GLY A 28 3.44 -9.84 -13.90
C GLY A 28 4.07 -10.26 -12.58
N ARG A 29 4.50 -9.26 -11.82
CA ARG A 29 5.11 -9.45 -10.50
C ARG A 29 4.04 -9.86 -9.48
N ALA A 30 4.38 -10.86 -8.68
CA ALA A 30 3.68 -11.19 -7.45
C ALA A 30 4.34 -10.49 -6.27
N TYR A 31 3.51 -10.00 -5.35
CA TYR A 31 3.89 -9.35 -4.12
C TYR A 31 3.45 -10.20 -2.93
N THR A 32 4.35 -10.36 -1.96
CA THR A 32 3.97 -10.80 -0.61
C THR A 32 3.38 -9.63 0.17
N PHE A 33 2.76 -9.90 1.31
CA PHE A 33 2.33 -8.84 2.22
C PHE A 33 3.50 -7.95 2.64
N GLY A 34 4.66 -8.54 2.95
CA GLY A 34 5.89 -7.81 3.27
C GLY A 34 6.36 -6.93 2.12
N GLY A 35 6.38 -7.46 0.90
CA GLY A 35 6.73 -6.69 -0.29
C GLY A 35 5.79 -5.50 -0.54
N MET A 36 4.48 -5.68 -0.35
CA MET A 36 3.53 -4.56 -0.41
C MET A 36 3.78 -3.53 0.69
N ALA A 37 4.12 -3.95 1.91
CA ALA A 37 4.42 -3.04 3.01
C ALA A 37 5.68 -2.19 2.72
N GLU A 38 6.70 -2.76 2.09
CA GLU A 38 7.89 -2.04 1.61
C GLU A 38 7.54 -1.00 0.54
N GLU A 39 6.69 -1.34 -0.45
CA GLU A 39 6.24 -0.38 -1.46
C GLU A 39 5.42 0.77 -0.85
N ILE A 40 4.55 0.48 0.14
CA ILE A 40 3.80 1.51 0.87
C ILE A 40 4.75 2.46 1.63
N ASP A 41 5.81 1.93 2.25
CA ASP A 41 6.83 2.75 2.93
C ASP A 41 7.61 3.65 1.96
N CYS A 42 7.90 3.14 0.77
CA CYS A 42 8.49 3.93 -0.31
C CYS A 42 7.58 5.12 -0.69
N TRP A 43 6.27 4.89 -0.85
CA TRP A 43 5.30 5.97 -1.10
C TRP A 43 5.23 6.98 0.04
N HIS A 44 5.22 6.53 1.30
CA HIS A 44 5.27 7.43 2.45
C HIS A 44 6.51 8.31 2.45
N SER A 45 7.69 7.71 2.19
CA SER A 45 8.96 8.42 2.08
C SER A 45 8.95 9.43 0.93
N PHE A 46 8.39 9.05 -0.22
CA PHE A 46 8.23 9.95 -1.36
C PHE A 46 7.35 11.16 -1.01
N PHE A 47 6.15 10.93 -0.46
CA PHE A 47 5.24 12.03 -0.10
C PHE A 47 5.81 12.93 0.98
N ALA A 48 6.51 12.38 1.97
CA ALA A 48 7.21 13.14 2.99
C ALA A 48 8.29 14.05 2.38
N ALA A 49 9.06 13.54 1.40
CA ALA A 49 10.06 14.33 0.68
C ALA A 49 9.44 15.46 -0.18
N GLN A 50 8.21 15.29 -0.65
CA GLN A 50 7.44 16.34 -1.34
C GLN A 50 6.77 17.34 -0.38
N GLY A 51 6.87 17.12 0.93
CA GLY A 51 6.29 18.00 1.95
C GLY A 51 4.78 17.83 2.15
N LEU A 52 4.19 16.71 1.70
CA LEU A 52 2.75 16.44 1.84
C LEU A 52 2.32 16.43 3.31
N GLN A 53 1.24 17.16 3.63
CA GLN A 53 0.70 17.31 4.98
C GLN A 53 -0.59 16.51 5.17
N ARG A 54 -0.90 16.22 6.44
CA ARG A 54 -2.14 15.53 6.80
C ARG A 54 -3.36 16.34 6.36
N GLY A 55 -4.25 15.70 5.61
CA GLY A 55 -5.48 16.31 5.10
C GLY A 55 -5.38 16.83 3.67
N GLU A 56 -4.17 16.88 3.11
CA GLU A 56 -3.97 17.12 1.69
C GLU A 56 -4.42 15.90 0.87
N LYS A 57 -4.78 16.16 -0.39
CA LYS A 57 -5.36 15.16 -1.29
C LYS A 57 -4.36 14.83 -2.39
N VAL A 58 -4.17 13.55 -2.65
CA VAL A 58 -3.35 13.05 -3.76
C VAL A 58 -4.28 12.54 -4.85
N ALA A 59 -4.09 13.03 -6.08
CA ALA A 59 -4.76 12.47 -7.25
C ALA A 59 -4.02 11.20 -7.68
N LEU A 60 -4.75 10.10 -7.87
CA LEU A 60 -4.22 8.83 -8.37
C LEU A 60 -4.68 8.63 -9.81
N MET A 61 -3.72 8.47 -10.73
CA MET A 61 -3.99 8.15 -12.13
C MET A 61 -3.01 7.08 -12.57
N GLY A 62 -3.50 5.87 -12.75
CA GLY A 62 -2.69 4.74 -13.19
C GLY A 62 -3.56 3.60 -13.70
N LYS A 63 -2.92 2.58 -14.28
CA LYS A 63 -3.61 1.36 -14.73
C LYS A 63 -4.08 0.52 -13.55
N ASP A 64 -5.03 -0.37 -13.81
CA ASP A 64 -5.45 -1.41 -12.87
C ASP A 64 -4.30 -2.42 -12.68
N SER A 65 -3.44 -2.12 -11.71
CA SER A 65 -2.19 -2.82 -11.39
C SER A 65 -1.86 -2.61 -9.91
N ALA A 66 -1.04 -3.50 -9.34
CA ALA A 66 -0.61 -3.41 -7.95
C ALA A 66 0.15 -2.11 -7.61
N GLU A 67 0.85 -1.54 -8.60
CA GLU A 67 1.69 -0.35 -8.46
C GLU A 67 0.94 0.95 -8.79
N TRP A 68 -0.26 0.86 -9.38
CA TRP A 68 -1.04 1.99 -9.91
C TRP A 68 -0.25 2.90 -10.85
N GLY A 69 0.48 2.30 -11.80
CA GLY A 69 1.21 2.99 -12.89
C GLY A 69 0.41 3.11 -14.18
#